data_AF-A0A535H0Y0-F1
#
_entry.id   AF-A0A535H0Y0-F1
#
_cell.length_a   1.000
_cell.length_b   1.000
_cell.length_c   1.000
_cell.angle_alpha   90.00
_cell.angle_beta   90.00
_cell.angle_gamma   90.00
#
_symmetry.space_group_name_H-M   'P 1'
#
loop_
_entity.id
_entity.type
_entity.pdbx_description
1 polymer ?
#
loop_
_entity_poly.entity_id
_entity_poly.type
_entity_poly.pdbx_seq_one_letter_code
_entity_poly.pdbx_strand_id
1 'polypeptide(L)'
;MKIDSITCRVVDFPLEGEFHPAWARGRNQSDLLMVLVEVMTDEGVKGIGAAHAGLEAAITIERFVAPYFLGQDPIYVERLVPVLRDTEILGAPVYCMEMPLWDIVGKVANLPVARLWGGYRDRVVAYCATAEIRTPQERVDDVQRMLAEGYKAVKFRFHLPDPRDDLKVVEAVRAAVGDRIEIMVDANQAGVEPGHGGHQTWGFPTALAVARELERMKVRWLEEPLPRHDYDGLRRLRDRLDTLPIAGGEDNHGLHEFKLLIERGCYDILQPDALLSEGVGQMRKVAALAEASGLEVAPHTWGNGIGLTANLHLAAAITNCPFLEFPHDPPSGWTAAARDQMLLEPLGIDEDGCVRVPDRPGFGSPNSAQLQPFAWGIESGLGLRSNFEDHPPGLNPHRQHLHCVTRIPQRASSFELELPAVPRAGKHGHLVVHVHRPGRRAPQPAAHDAQADRALLMRATVVDGKETVSPPQHADLEVAGVDDAHPALIEIVDRADVDGHGEPCATASGSSSSPADQPYSRQAFSKKMRRCQSEGSRVDR
;
A
#
# COMPACT_ATOMS: atom_id res chain seq x y z
N MET A 1 14.02 -19.61 21.14
CA MET A 1 12.97 -18.77 20.57
C MET A 1 12.74 -19.13 19.11
N LYS A 2 11.49 -19.37 18.73
CA LYS A 2 11.05 -19.65 17.36
C LYS A 2 9.83 -18.82 17.02
N ILE A 3 9.66 -18.50 15.74
CA ILE A 3 8.43 -17.88 15.23
C ILE A 3 7.29 -18.90 15.33
N ASP A 4 6.28 -18.59 16.15
CA ASP A 4 5.10 -19.40 16.40
C ASP A 4 3.96 -19.07 15.44
N SER A 5 3.75 -17.77 15.18
CA SER A 5 2.72 -17.29 14.26
C SER A 5 3.09 -15.99 13.57
N ILE A 6 2.49 -15.79 12.40
CA ILE A 6 2.53 -14.53 11.65
C ILE A 6 1.09 -14.14 11.35
N THR A 7 0.71 -12.92 11.69
CA THR A 7 -0.62 -12.37 11.45
C THR A 7 -0.50 -11.11 10.62
N CYS A 8 -1.26 -11.07 9.52
CA CYS A 8 -1.41 -9.88 8.70
C CYS A 8 -2.82 -9.33 8.88
N ARG A 9 -2.93 -8.03 9.18
CA ARG A 9 -4.20 -7.29 9.19
C ARG A 9 -4.13 -6.17 8.18
N VAL A 10 -5.03 -6.16 7.21
CA VAL A 10 -5.27 -4.96 6.41
C VAL A 10 -5.99 -3.94 7.30
N VAL A 11 -5.56 -2.70 7.27
CA VAL A 11 -6.14 -1.61 8.05
C VAL A 11 -6.31 -0.40 7.14
N ASP A 12 -7.44 0.26 7.29
CA ASP A 12 -7.86 1.44 6.55
C ASP A 12 -8.12 2.54 7.59
N PHE A 13 -7.23 3.54 7.63
CA PHE A 13 -7.36 4.67 8.55
C PHE A 13 -7.91 5.89 7.80
N PRO A 14 -9.09 6.40 8.18
CA PRO A 14 -9.63 7.60 7.52
C PRO A 14 -8.71 8.80 7.78
N LEU A 15 -8.56 9.65 6.76
CA LEU A 15 -7.98 10.97 6.89
C LEU A 15 -9.04 11.96 7.37
N GLU A 16 -8.65 12.94 8.19
CA GLU A 16 -9.57 13.92 8.76
C GLU A 16 -10.04 14.97 7.74
N GLY A 17 -9.40 15.05 6.58
CA GLY A 17 -9.69 15.99 5.51
C GLY A 17 -9.36 15.41 4.14
N GLU A 18 -9.67 16.17 3.09
CA GLU A 18 -9.32 15.78 1.73
C GLU A 18 -7.80 15.78 1.53
N PHE A 19 -7.31 14.83 0.75
CA PHE A 19 -5.91 14.74 0.39
C PHE A 19 -5.79 14.39 -1.09
N HIS A 20 -5.18 15.29 -1.86
CA HIS A 20 -5.03 15.16 -3.32
C HIS A 20 -3.54 15.02 -3.68
N PRO A 21 -2.95 13.82 -3.54
CA PRO A 21 -1.53 13.63 -3.80
C PRO A 21 -1.17 14.00 -5.23
N ALA A 22 -0.06 14.73 -5.41
CA ALA A 22 0.40 15.20 -6.72
C ALA A 22 0.65 14.04 -7.70
N TRP A 23 1.09 12.89 -7.18
CA TRP A 23 1.32 11.68 -7.96
C TRP A 23 0.03 10.91 -8.32
N ALA A 24 -1.15 11.34 -7.88
CA ALA A 24 -2.43 10.70 -8.20
C ALA A 24 -3.44 11.74 -8.73
N ARG A 25 -3.15 12.31 -9.90
CA ARG A 25 -3.89 13.47 -10.45
C ARG A 25 -5.41 13.27 -10.45
N GLY A 26 -6.12 14.17 -9.77
CA GLY A 26 -7.58 14.19 -9.71
C GLY A 26 -8.19 13.14 -8.78
N ARG A 27 -7.38 12.40 -8.02
CA ARG A 27 -7.85 11.52 -6.97
C ARG A 27 -7.81 12.24 -5.63
N ASN A 28 -8.91 12.14 -4.89
CA ASN A 28 -8.93 12.38 -3.46
C ASN A 28 -8.66 11.04 -2.77
N GLN A 29 -7.60 10.95 -1.99
CA GLN A 29 -7.32 9.85 -1.09
C GLN A 29 -7.98 10.18 0.26
N SER A 30 -8.99 9.39 0.65
CA SER A 30 -9.73 9.60 1.89
C SER A 30 -9.16 8.86 3.10
N ASP A 31 -8.17 8.01 2.86
CA ASP A 31 -7.72 7.02 3.82
C ASP A 31 -6.26 6.62 3.61
N LEU A 32 -5.68 6.05 4.66
CA LEU A 32 -4.39 5.38 4.67
C LEU A 32 -4.61 3.87 4.78
N LEU A 33 -4.54 3.19 3.63
CA LEU A 33 -4.50 1.74 3.55
C LEU A 33 -3.11 1.20 3.89
N MET A 34 -3.06 0.17 4.73
CA MET A 34 -1.82 -0.53 5.08
C MET A 34 -2.05 -1.99 5.48
N VAL A 35 -0.99 -2.79 5.43
CA VAL A 35 -0.93 -4.10 6.11
C VAL A 35 -0.11 -3.95 7.37
N LEU A 36 -0.71 -4.24 8.52
CA LEU A 36 0.00 -4.48 9.77
C LEU A 36 0.46 -5.94 9.82
N VAL A 37 1.73 -6.14 10.15
CA VAL A 37 2.32 -7.47 10.34
C VAL A 37 2.71 -7.66 11.80
N GLU A 38 2.27 -8.76 12.38
CA GLU A 38 2.70 -9.22 13.69
C GLU A 38 3.42 -10.56 13.58
N VAL A 39 4.61 -10.65 14.17
CA VAL A 39 5.37 -11.90 14.30
C VAL A 39 5.43 -12.26 15.78
N MET A 40 4.84 -13.38 16.16
CA MET A 40 4.86 -13.89 17.53
C MET A 40 5.86 -15.02 17.66
N THR A 41 6.53 -15.10 18.81
CA THR A 41 7.44 -16.18 19.16
C THR A 41 6.84 -17.12 20.19
N ASP A 42 7.35 -18.35 20.25
CA ASP A 42 7.00 -19.37 21.26
C ASP A 42 7.31 -18.97 22.71
N GLU A 43 8.14 -17.95 22.90
CA GLU A 43 8.49 -17.35 24.19
C GLU A 43 7.70 -16.06 24.50
N GLY A 44 6.72 -15.70 23.66
CA GLY A 44 5.81 -14.57 23.90
C GLY A 44 6.35 -13.19 23.50
N VAL A 45 7.53 -13.12 22.85
CA VAL A 45 8.03 -11.87 22.26
C VAL A 45 7.34 -11.62 20.93
N LYS A 46 6.84 -10.40 20.75
CA LYS A 46 6.13 -9.95 19.56
C LYS A 46 6.91 -8.87 18.81
N GLY A 47 7.11 -9.07 17.51
CA GLY A 47 7.60 -8.08 16.56
C GLY A 47 6.46 -7.45 15.76
N ILE A 48 6.58 -6.17 15.45
CA ILE A 48 5.58 -5.43 14.66
C ILE A 48 6.24 -4.76 13.44
N GLY A 49 5.54 -4.82 12.32
CA GLY A 49 5.87 -4.09 11.10
C GLY A 49 4.62 -3.63 10.37
N ALA A 50 4.82 -2.86 9.31
CA ALA A 50 3.74 -2.38 8.46
C ALA A 50 4.22 -2.22 7.02
N ALA A 51 3.30 -2.17 6.07
CA ALA A 51 3.56 -1.72 4.70
C ALA A 51 2.38 -0.88 4.20
N HIS A 52 2.65 0.12 3.37
CA HIS A 52 1.61 0.81 2.60
C HIS A 52 1.17 -0.09 1.44
N ALA A 53 0.35 -1.09 1.77
CA ALA A 53 -0.11 -2.13 0.86
C ALA A 53 -1.49 -2.62 1.33
N GLY A 54 -2.20 -3.31 0.44
CA GLY A 54 -3.46 -3.97 0.70
C GLY A 54 -3.32 -5.49 0.83
N LEU A 55 -4.38 -6.20 0.45
CA LEU A 55 -4.52 -7.64 0.60
C LEU A 55 -3.43 -8.44 -0.14
N GLU A 56 -2.88 -7.89 -1.23
CA GLU A 56 -1.81 -8.50 -2.01
C GLU A 56 -0.55 -8.78 -1.18
N ALA A 57 -0.16 -7.89 -0.28
CA ALA A 57 0.98 -8.11 0.61
C ALA A 57 0.67 -9.19 1.66
N ALA A 58 -0.52 -9.17 2.25
CA ALA A 58 -0.94 -10.19 3.22
C ALA A 58 -0.98 -11.59 2.60
N ILE A 59 -1.56 -11.75 1.40
CA ILE A 59 -1.56 -13.01 0.65
C ILE A 59 -0.13 -13.46 0.33
N THR A 60 0.73 -12.52 -0.04
CA THR A 60 2.12 -12.83 -0.37
C THR A 60 2.88 -13.34 0.85
N ILE A 61 2.71 -12.69 2.00
CA ILE A 61 3.29 -13.14 3.27
C ILE A 61 2.77 -14.53 3.64
N GLU A 62 1.45 -14.73 3.60
CA GLU A 62 0.82 -16.00 3.97
C GLU A 62 1.31 -17.17 3.08
N ARG A 63 1.34 -16.97 1.77
CA ARG A 63 1.62 -18.05 0.81
C ARG A 63 3.10 -18.33 0.60
N PHE A 64 3.92 -17.29 0.59
CA PHE A 64 5.30 -17.39 0.10
C PHE A 64 6.35 -17.11 1.17
N VAL A 65 6.01 -16.41 2.26
CA VAL A 65 6.96 -16.11 3.35
C VAL A 65 6.75 -17.03 4.55
N ALA A 66 5.52 -17.11 5.07
CA ALA A 66 5.20 -17.81 6.31
C ALA A 66 5.64 -19.28 6.34
N PRO A 67 5.51 -20.09 5.26
CA PRO A 67 5.98 -21.48 5.26
C PRO A 67 7.48 -21.65 5.55
N TYR A 68 8.29 -20.63 5.26
CA TYR A 68 9.73 -20.64 5.49
C TYR A 68 10.13 -19.94 6.79
N PHE A 69 9.26 -19.11 7.37
CA PHE A 69 9.53 -18.37 8.61
C PHE A 69 9.05 -19.14 9.85
N LEU A 70 7.91 -19.82 9.78
CA LEU A 70 7.36 -20.56 10.91
C LEU A 70 8.36 -21.61 11.43
N GLY A 71 8.62 -21.58 12.73
CA GLY A 71 9.53 -22.51 13.41
C GLY A 71 11.01 -22.14 13.32
N GLN A 72 11.34 -21.09 12.55
CA GLN A 72 12.68 -20.54 12.52
C GLN A 72 12.91 -19.62 13.72
N ASP A 73 14.17 -19.48 14.11
CA ASP A 73 14.57 -18.52 15.13
C ASP A 73 14.65 -17.11 14.49
N PRO A 74 13.85 -16.13 14.98
CA PRO A 74 13.74 -14.81 14.36
C PRO A 74 15.02 -13.97 14.48
N ILE A 75 15.96 -14.33 15.35
CA ILE A 75 17.22 -13.60 15.51
C ILE A 75 18.17 -13.83 14.33
N TYR A 76 18.00 -14.93 13.57
CA TYR A 76 18.76 -15.17 12.34
C TYR A 76 18.18 -14.40 11.15
N VAL A 77 18.01 -13.08 11.28
CA VAL A 77 17.39 -12.21 10.26
C VAL A 77 18.02 -12.40 8.88
N GLU A 78 19.35 -12.39 8.81
CA GLU A 78 20.12 -12.59 7.57
C GLU A 78 19.88 -13.95 6.88
N ARG A 79 19.43 -14.97 7.63
CA ARG A 79 19.03 -16.27 7.06
C ARG A 79 17.65 -16.20 6.41
N LEU A 80 16.77 -15.34 6.92
CA LEU A 80 15.36 -15.23 6.50
C LEU A 80 15.17 -14.24 5.34
N VAL A 81 15.98 -13.17 5.28
CA VAL A 81 15.92 -12.14 4.24
C VAL A 81 15.90 -12.69 2.80
N PRO A 82 16.70 -13.71 2.41
CA PRO A 82 16.66 -14.25 1.04
C PRO A 82 15.26 -14.70 0.59
N VAL A 83 14.43 -15.21 1.51
CA VAL A 83 13.04 -15.60 1.21
C VAL A 83 12.22 -14.40 0.73
N LEU A 84 12.43 -13.21 1.31
CA LEU A 84 11.70 -11.99 0.96
C LEU A 84 12.03 -11.55 -0.48
N ARG A 85 13.31 -11.61 -0.86
CA ARG A 85 13.77 -11.30 -2.23
C ARG A 85 13.21 -12.29 -3.25
N ASP A 86 13.26 -13.59 -2.94
CA ASP A 86 12.72 -14.62 -3.84
C ASP A 86 11.20 -14.50 -3.99
N THR A 87 10.51 -14.02 -2.95
CA THR A 87 9.06 -13.82 -2.93
C THR A 87 8.61 -12.70 -3.87
N GLU A 88 9.44 -11.68 -4.10
CA GLU A 88 9.12 -10.57 -5.01
C GLU A 88 8.81 -11.04 -6.45
N ILE A 89 9.39 -12.17 -6.87
CA ILE A 89 9.12 -12.77 -8.18
C ILE A 89 7.70 -13.38 -8.25
N LEU A 90 7.16 -13.80 -7.11
CA LEU A 90 5.92 -14.58 -7.00
C LEU A 90 4.71 -13.75 -6.54
N GLY A 91 4.95 -12.63 -5.85
CA GLY A 91 3.91 -11.80 -5.24
C GLY A 91 4.33 -10.34 -5.08
N ALA A 92 3.64 -9.60 -4.23
CA ALA A 92 4.00 -8.22 -3.91
C ALA A 92 5.35 -8.17 -3.17
N PRO A 93 6.19 -7.14 -3.36
CA PRO A 93 7.35 -6.94 -2.50
C PRO A 93 6.92 -6.83 -1.03
N VAL A 94 7.53 -7.62 -0.15
CA VAL A 94 7.17 -7.72 1.29
C VAL A 94 8.38 -7.53 2.19
N TYR A 95 9.26 -6.61 1.80
CA TYR A 95 10.45 -6.22 2.57
C TYR A 95 10.13 -5.69 3.97
N CYS A 96 8.90 -5.21 4.17
CA CYS A 96 8.33 -4.88 5.47
C CYS A 96 8.43 -6.00 6.53
N MET A 97 8.55 -7.27 6.12
CA MET A 97 8.73 -8.42 7.00
C MET A 97 10.08 -8.43 7.76
N GLU A 98 11.09 -7.67 7.32
CA GLU A 98 12.36 -7.60 8.06
C GLU A 98 12.22 -6.76 9.35
N MET A 99 11.36 -5.75 9.34
CA MET A 99 11.12 -4.88 10.49
C MET A 99 10.69 -5.63 11.76
N PRO A 100 9.63 -6.49 11.76
CA PRO A 100 9.22 -7.19 12.96
C PRO A 100 10.29 -8.14 13.49
N LEU A 101 11.18 -8.67 12.64
CA LEU A 101 12.31 -9.49 13.08
C LEU A 101 13.33 -8.64 13.86
N TRP A 102 13.72 -7.48 13.33
CA TRP A 102 14.60 -6.55 14.06
C TRP A 102 13.97 -5.96 15.31
N ASP A 103 12.65 -5.77 15.31
CA ASP A 103 11.90 -5.37 16.50
C ASP A 103 12.00 -6.43 17.60
N ILE A 104 11.85 -7.73 17.27
CA ILE A 104 12.10 -8.84 18.19
C ILE A 104 13.54 -8.82 18.70
N VAL A 105 14.53 -8.67 17.81
CA VAL A 105 15.95 -8.61 18.21
C VAL A 105 16.19 -7.48 19.21
N GLY A 106 15.65 -6.28 18.96
CA GLY A 106 15.72 -5.15 19.88
C GLY A 106 15.06 -5.40 21.23
N LYS A 107 13.88 -6.03 21.23
CA LYS A 107 13.15 -6.39 22.46
C LYS A 107 13.91 -7.43 23.29
N VAL A 108 14.44 -8.48 22.65
CA VAL A 108 15.25 -9.52 23.31
C VAL A 108 16.54 -8.94 23.89
N ALA A 109 17.21 -8.07 23.13
CA ALA A 109 18.43 -7.40 23.58
C ALA A 109 18.18 -6.25 24.57
N ASN A 110 16.91 -5.89 24.81
CA ASN A 110 16.49 -4.74 25.63
C ASN A 110 17.16 -3.42 25.18
N LEU A 111 17.25 -3.20 23.87
CA LEU A 111 17.91 -2.04 23.26
C LEU A 111 17.09 -1.48 22.09
N PRO A 112 17.07 -0.16 21.90
CA PRO A 112 16.60 0.43 20.65
C PRO A 112 17.43 -0.09 19.47
N VAL A 113 16.78 -0.38 18.35
CA VAL A 113 17.44 -0.96 17.16
C VAL A 113 18.57 -0.05 16.63
N ALA A 114 18.42 1.27 16.69
CA ALA A 114 19.46 2.21 16.28
C ALA A 114 20.75 2.02 17.10
N ARG A 115 20.63 1.77 18.41
CA ARG A 115 21.78 1.49 19.30
C ARG A 115 22.35 0.10 19.06
N LEU A 116 21.52 -0.91 18.78
CA LEU A 116 22.00 -2.23 18.37
C LEU A 116 22.87 -2.17 17.11
N TRP A 117 22.55 -1.25 16.21
CA TRP A 117 23.29 -1.05 14.97
C TRP A 117 24.52 -0.15 15.10
N GLY A 118 24.85 0.30 16.31
CA GLY A 118 26.04 1.08 16.62
C GLY A 118 25.76 2.52 17.06
N GLY A 119 24.60 3.08 16.72
CA GLY A 119 24.14 4.42 17.11
C GLY A 119 25.10 5.55 16.72
N TYR A 120 24.75 6.32 15.69
CA TYR A 120 25.53 7.50 15.31
C TYR A 120 25.02 8.78 15.99
N ARG A 121 23.69 8.90 16.15
CA ARG A 121 23.02 10.03 16.80
C ARG A 121 21.72 9.59 17.47
N ASP A 122 21.14 10.43 18.32
CA ASP A 122 19.88 10.19 19.03
C ASP A 122 18.66 10.91 18.40
N ARG A 123 18.91 11.80 17.44
CA ARG A 123 17.90 12.54 16.67
C ARG A 123 18.40 12.88 15.27
N VAL A 124 17.50 13.03 14.31
CA VAL A 124 17.80 13.29 12.89
C VAL A 124 17.05 14.53 12.42
N VAL A 125 17.70 15.43 11.68
CA VAL A 125 17.04 16.61 11.10
C VAL A 125 15.97 16.15 10.11
N ALA A 126 14.75 16.65 10.25
CA ALA A 126 13.67 16.36 9.33
C ALA A 126 13.56 17.41 8.23
N TYR A 127 13.21 16.97 7.02
CA TYR A 127 12.58 17.84 6.04
C TYR A 127 11.08 17.56 5.99
N CYS A 128 10.30 18.63 5.90
CA CYS A 128 8.85 18.54 5.71
C CYS A 128 8.58 18.05 4.29
N ALA A 129 8.09 16.82 4.13
CA ALA A 129 7.68 16.30 2.84
C ALA A 129 6.23 16.66 2.58
N THR A 130 6.02 17.46 1.54
CA THR A 130 4.68 17.82 1.07
C THR A 130 4.25 16.92 -0.07
N ALA A 131 2.95 16.92 -0.39
CA ALA A 131 2.38 16.05 -1.39
C ALA A 131 1.41 16.74 -2.35
N GLU A 132 0.78 17.85 -1.99
CA GLU A 132 -0.16 18.54 -2.87
C GLU A 132 0.53 19.60 -3.74
N ILE A 133 0.00 19.78 -4.96
CA ILE A 133 0.34 20.94 -5.80
C ILE A 133 -0.35 22.18 -5.23
N ARG A 134 0.43 23.24 -5.03
CA ARG A 134 -0.01 24.53 -4.46
C ARG A 134 0.34 25.65 -5.42
N THR A 135 -0.44 26.73 -5.37
CA THR A 135 -0.01 27.98 -6.02
C THR A 135 1.24 28.54 -5.32
N PRO A 136 2.01 29.42 -5.99
CA PRO A 136 3.19 30.03 -5.38
C PRO A 136 2.89 30.76 -4.06
N GLN A 137 1.77 31.48 -3.96
CA GLN A 137 1.42 32.19 -2.73
C GLN A 137 1.02 31.25 -1.60
N GLU A 138 0.19 30.24 -1.87
CA GLU A 138 -0.16 29.23 -0.86
C GLU A 138 1.09 28.53 -0.33
N ARG A 139 2.05 28.22 -1.21
CA ARG A 139 3.30 27.59 -0.79
C ARG A 139 4.17 28.51 0.08
N VAL A 140 4.18 29.82 -0.20
CA VAL A 140 4.86 30.78 0.67
C VAL A 140 4.24 30.75 2.07
N ASP A 141 2.92 30.73 2.16
CA ASP A 141 2.19 30.70 3.42
C ASP A 141 2.48 29.38 4.18
N ASP A 142 2.46 28.24 3.48
CA ASP A 142 2.81 26.92 4.01
C ASP A 142 4.24 26.91 4.58
N VAL A 143 5.21 27.44 3.85
CA VAL A 143 6.62 27.47 4.28
C VAL A 143 6.82 28.39 5.49
N GLN A 144 6.10 29.52 5.56
CA GLN A 144 6.14 30.39 6.74
C GLN A 144 5.59 29.67 7.98
N ARG A 145 4.51 28.90 7.83
CA ARG A 145 3.99 28.03 8.88
C ARG A 145 5.01 26.96 9.28
N MET A 146 5.61 26.25 8.33
CA MET A 146 6.62 25.22 8.60
C MET A 146 7.85 25.77 9.33
N LEU A 147 8.30 26.98 8.98
CA LEU A 147 9.36 27.68 9.71
C LEU A 147 8.95 27.97 11.16
N ALA A 148 7.70 28.37 11.39
CA ALA A 148 7.18 28.60 12.74
C ALA A 148 7.03 27.29 13.55
N GLU A 149 6.77 26.17 12.89
CA GLU A 149 6.75 24.82 13.48
C GLU A 149 8.16 24.29 13.79
N GLY A 150 9.20 24.87 13.18
CA GLY A 150 10.61 24.56 13.48
C GLY A 150 11.36 23.86 12.36
N TYR A 151 10.71 23.49 11.25
CA TYR A 151 11.35 22.82 10.13
C TYR A 151 12.48 23.66 9.53
N LYS A 152 13.56 22.98 9.15
CA LYS A 152 14.74 23.58 8.50
C LYS A 152 14.84 23.26 7.01
N ALA A 153 13.98 22.35 6.53
CA ALA A 153 13.98 21.87 5.17
C ALA A 153 12.56 21.50 4.72
N VAL A 154 12.27 21.62 3.42
CA VAL A 154 10.98 21.27 2.82
C VAL A 154 11.17 20.70 1.42
N LYS A 155 10.37 19.69 1.05
CA LYS A 155 10.34 19.11 -0.30
C LYS A 155 9.05 19.45 -1.03
N PHE A 156 9.16 20.02 -2.23
CA PHE A 156 8.03 20.37 -3.10
C PHE A 156 7.82 19.33 -4.20
N ARG A 157 6.59 19.23 -4.70
CA ARG A 157 6.20 18.34 -5.80
C ARG A 157 6.06 19.12 -7.10
N PHE A 158 6.65 18.63 -8.19
CA PHE A 158 6.52 19.21 -9.52
C PHE A 158 5.63 18.32 -10.39
N HIS A 159 4.37 18.72 -10.57
CA HIS A 159 3.40 17.96 -11.37
C HIS A 159 2.49 18.85 -12.22
N LEU A 160 2.84 20.11 -12.49
CA LEU A 160 2.09 20.88 -13.49
C LEU A 160 2.32 20.33 -14.90
N PRO A 161 1.42 20.63 -15.86
CA PRO A 161 1.58 20.18 -17.24
C PRO A 161 2.90 20.61 -17.89
N ASP A 162 3.39 21.82 -17.60
CA ASP A 162 4.77 22.21 -17.90
C ASP A 162 5.53 22.38 -16.57
N PRO A 163 6.55 21.55 -16.28
CA PRO A 163 7.30 21.66 -15.03
C PRO A 163 8.11 22.95 -14.90
N ARG A 164 8.22 23.75 -15.98
CA ARG A 164 8.76 25.12 -15.89
C ARG A 164 7.82 26.06 -15.14
N ASP A 165 6.53 25.77 -15.11
CA ASP A 165 5.57 26.55 -14.31
C ASP A 165 5.70 26.25 -12.82
N ASP A 166 6.09 25.02 -12.44
CA ASP A 166 6.34 24.65 -11.05
C ASP A 166 7.52 25.45 -10.45
N LEU A 167 8.49 25.90 -11.26
CA LEU A 167 9.62 26.74 -10.81
C LEU A 167 9.17 28.02 -10.11
N LYS A 168 8.02 28.58 -10.49
CA LYS A 168 7.45 29.80 -9.88
C LYS A 168 7.19 29.63 -8.38
N VAL A 169 6.93 28.40 -7.94
CA VAL A 169 6.75 28.07 -6.52
C VAL A 169 8.07 28.25 -5.76
N VAL A 170 9.17 27.71 -6.31
CA VAL A 170 10.51 27.86 -5.71
C VAL A 170 10.96 29.31 -5.72
N GLU A 171 10.73 30.03 -6.82
CA GLU A 171 11.04 31.46 -6.94
C GLU A 171 10.31 32.30 -5.89
N ALA A 172 9.01 32.09 -5.72
CA ALA A 172 8.20 32.82 -4.74
C ALA A 172 8.65 32.52 -3.30
N VAL A 173 8.91 31.25 -2.97
CA VAL A 173 9.39 30.88 -1.63
C VAL A 173 10.77 31.49 -1.38
N ARG A 174 11.72 31.37 -2.31
CA ARG A 174 13.05 31.98 -2.17
C ARG A 174 12.97 33.49 -2.02
N ALA A 175 12.09 34.17 -2.77
CA ALA A 175 11.87 35.61 -2.61
C ALA A 175 11.30 35.97 -1.23
N ALA A 176 10.38 35.17 -0.69
CA ALA A 176 9.71 35.44 0.58
C ALA A 176 10.55 35.09 1.82
N VAL A 177 11.33 34.02 1.77
CA VAL A 177 12.05 33.50 2.95
C VAL A 177 13.56 33.41 2.80
N GLY A 178 14.12 33.69 1.63
CA GLY A 178 15.57 33.62 1.38
C GLY A 178 16.12 32.22 1.63
N ASP A 179 17.28 32.17 2.29
CA ASP A 179 18.00 30.94 2.63
C ASP A 179 17.61 30.39 4.02
N ARG A 180 16.48 30.82 4.61
CA ARG A 180 16.04 30.38 5.95
C ARG A 180 15.62 28.90 6.03
N ILE A 181 15.32 28.29 4.89
CA ILE A 181 14.90 26.89 4.78
C ILE A 181 15.61 26.24 3.58
N GLU A 182 16.08 25.02 3.74
CA GLU A 182 16.53 24.20 2.61
C GLU A 182 15.33 23.78 1.78
N ILE A 183 15.46 23.82 0.45
CA ILE A 183 14.39 23.46 -0.47
C ILE A 183 14.86 22.26 -1.27
N MET A 184 14.06 21.20 -1.28
CA MET A 184 14.19 20.05 -2.14
C MET A 184 13.03 20.05 -3.15
N VAL A 185 13.24 19.44 -4.31
CA VAL A 185 12.19 19.27 -5.32
C VAL A 185 12.14 17.82 -5.76
N ASP A 186 10.94 17.29 -5.88
CA ASP A 186 10.65 15.96 -6.38
C ASP A 186 9.77 16.03 -7.63
N ALA A 187 10.24 15.39 -8.69
CA ALA A 187 9.55 15.29 -9.97
C ALA A 187 8.75 14.00 -10.13
N ASN A 188 8.94 13.00 -9.25
CA ASN A 188 8.27 11.69 -9.23
C ASN A 188 8.17 11.02 -10.61
N GLN A 189 9.27 11.02 -11.37
CA GLN A 189 9.30 10.40 -12.71
C GLN A 189 9.65 8.92 -12.68
N ALA A 190 10.04 8.38 -11.52
CA ALA A 190 10.44 6.97 -11.38
C ALA A 190 9.30 6.05 -10.91
N GLY A 191 8.22 6.64 -10.37
CA GLY A 191 6.98 5.98 -10.02
C GLY A 191 6.20 5.42 -11.23
N VAL A 192 5.44 4.35 -10.98
CA VAL A 192 4.60 3.66 -11.99
C VAL A 192 3.15 3.59 -11.55
N GLU A 193 2.47 4.73 -11.48
CA GLU A 193 1.02 4.72 -11.20
C GLU A 193 0.26 4.12 -12.41
N PRO A 194 -0.52 3.03 -12.25
CA PRO A 194 -1.25 2.43 -13.36
C PRO A 194 -2.34 3.38 -13.89
N GLY A 195 -2.28 3.71 -15.18
CA GLY A 195 -3.32 4.51 -15.86
C GLY A 195 -2.80 5.25 -17.08
N HIS A 196 -3.65 5.47 -18.08
CA HIS A 196 -3.29 6.09 -19.38
C HIS A 196 -3.09 7.63 -19.31
N GLY A 197 -2.81 8.19 -18.12
CA GLY A 197 -2.69 9.64 -17.94
C GLY A 197 -2.03 10.12 -16.64
N GLY A 198 -1.36 9.25 -15.88
CA GLY A 198 -0.85 9.58 -14.54
C GLY A 198 0.14 10.74 -14.52
N HIS A 199 1.22 10.67 -15.31
CA HIS A 199 2.25 11.73 -15.37
C HIS A 199 2.71 11.96 -16.79
N GLN A 200 2.92 13.23 -17.17
CA GLN A 200 3.71 13.52 -18.36
C GLN A 200 5.17 13.23 -18.02
N THR A 201 5.73 12.20 -18.65
CA THR A 201 7.13 11.84 -18.43
C THR A 201 8.04 12.97 -18.90
N TRP A 202 8.95 13.40 -18.05
CA TRP A 202 9.98 14.36 -18.41
C TRP A 202 10.94 13.71 -19.39
N GLY A 203 11.10 14.33 -20.56
CA GLY A 203 12.25 14.04 -21.41
C GLY A 203 13.51 14.70 -20.85
N PHE A 204 14.67 14.15 -21.19
CA PHE A 204 15.97 14.71 -20.83
C PHE A 204 16.10 16.24 -21.03
N PRO A 205 15.64 16.85 -22.16
CA PRO A 205 15.73 18.31 -22.34
C PRO A 205 14.93 19.11 -21.31
N THR A 206 13.75 18.61 -20.91
CA THR A 206 12.92 19.24 -19.88
C THR A 206 13.56 19.11 -18.52
N ALA A 207 14.01 17.90 -18.15
CA ALA A 207 14.71 17.65 -16.89
C ALA A 207 15.95 18.54 -16.75
N LEU A 208 16.79 18.65 -17.79
CA LEU A 208 17.97 19.51 -17.77
C LEU A 208 17.62 20.99 -17.64
N ALA A 209 16.58 21.47 -18.34
CA ALA A 209 16.16 22.87 -18.26
C ALA A 209 15.66 23.22 -16.84
N VAL A 210 14.84 22.36 -16.24
CA VAL A 210 14.35 22.53 -14.87
C VAL A 210 15.50 22.46 -13.88
N ALA A 211 16.38 21.45 -13.99
CA ALA A 211 17.52 21.26 -13.10
C ALA A 211 18.46 22.47 -13.07
N ARG A 212 18.73 23.11 -14.22
CA ARG A 212 19.58 24.31 -14.26
C ARG A 212 18.97 25.52 -13.54
N GLU A 213 17.65 25.68 -13.58
CA GLU A 213 16.99 26.72 -12.81
C GLU A 213 16.97 26.41 -11.31
N LEU A 214 16.71 25.15 -10.93
CA LEU A 214 16.79 24.70 -9.53
C LEU A 214 18.21 24.87 -8.97
N GLU A 215 19.24 24.59 -9.77
CA GLU A 215 20.64 24.83 -9.41
C GLU A 215 20.92 26.32 -9.17
N ARG A 216 20.45 27.20 -10.06
CA ARG A 216 20.55 28.67 -9.88
C ARG A 216 19.87 29.14 -8.59
N MET A 217 18.78 28.50 -8.21
CA MET A 217 18.00 28.79 -6.99
C MET A 217 18.53 28.08 -5.73
N LYS A 218 19.66 27.37 -5.83
CA LYS A 218 20.29 26.64 -4.73
C LYS A 218 19.31 25.67 -4.04
N VAL A 219 18.63 24.87 -4.84
CA VAL A 219 17.84 23.74 -4.35
C VAL A 219 18.80 22.63 -3.89
N ARG A 220 18.47 21.96 -2.78
CA ARG A 220 19.33 20.99 -2.10
C ARG A 220 19.48 19.68 -2.86
N TRP A 221 18.43 19.24 -3.56
CA TRP A 221 18.45 18.17 -4.55
C TRP A 221 17.24 18.23 -5.49
N LEU A 222 17.39 17.62 -6.65
CA LEU A 222 16.29 17.25 -7.54
C LEU A 222 16.10 15.74 -7.51
N GLU A 223 14.94 15.31 -7.02
CA GLU A 223 14.55 13.93 -6.82
C GLU A 223 13.75 13.41 -8.01
N GLU A 224 14.08 12.19 -8.42
CA GLU A 224 13.44 11.41 -9.48
C GLU A 224 13.10 12.20 -10.76
N PRO A 225 14.07 12.88 -11.40
CA PRO A 225 13.82 13.73 -12.57
C PRO A 225 13.56 12.97 -13.87
N LEU A 226 13.83 11.66 -13.90
CA LEU A 226 13.70 10.77 -15.04
C LEU A 226 13.25 9.37 -14.57
N PRO A 227 12.77 8.50 -15.49
CA PRO A 227 12.39 7.13 -15.14
C PRO A 227 13.49 6.33 -14.44
N ARG A 228 13.13 5.51 -13.44
CA ARG A 228 14.09 4.78 -12.58
C ARG A 228 15.09 3.89 -13.32
N HIS A 229 14.70 3.35 -14.47
CA HIS A 229 15.57 2.48 -15.27
C HIS A 229 16.35 3.24 -16.38
N ASP A 230 16.16 4.56 -16.52
CA ASP A 230 16.95 5.39 -17.44
C ASP A 230 18.30 5.76 -16.81
N TYR A 231 19.09 4.75 -16.47
CA TYR A 231 20.38 4.91 -15.79
C TYR A 231 21.33 5.84 -16.55
N ASP A 232 21.37 5.71 -17.87
CA ASP A 232 22.24 6.52 -18.72
C ASP A 232 21.74 7.96 -18.82
N GLY A 233 20.42 8.18 -18.86
CA GLY A 233 19.81 9.51 -18.82
C GLY A 233 20.04 10.22 -17.49
N LEU A 234 19.86 9.52 -16.36
CA LEU A 234 20.13 10.01 -15.01
C LEU A 234 21.59 10.42 -14.85
N ARG A 235 22.52 9.51 -15.18
CA ARG A 235 23.96 9.82 -15.18
C ARG A 235 24.28 11.01 -16.08
N ARG A 236 23.73 11.04 -17.30
CA ARG A 236 23.94 12.14 -18.25
C ARG A 236 23.41 13.47 -17.70
N LEU A 237 22.31 13.47 -16.94
CA LEU A 237 21.76 14.67 -16.31
C LEU A 237 22.67 15.15 -15.18
N ARG A 238 23.07 14.24 -14.30
CA ARG A 238 24.03 14.48 -13.21
C ARG A 238 25.34 15.08 -13.73
N ASP A 239 25.94 14.47 -14.76
CA ASP A 239 27.20 14.92 -15.39
C ASP A 239 27.10 16.33 -16.02
N ARG A 240 25.89 16.90 -16.15
CA ARG A 240 25.62 18.22 -16.73
C ARG A 240 25.32 19.29 -15.69
N LEU A 241 25.33 18.98 -14.42
CA LEU A 241 25.11 19.92 -13.32
C LEU A 241 26.42 20.09 -12.56
N ASP A 242 26.63 21.29 -12.03
CA ASP A 242 27.88 21.64 -11.35
C ASP A 242 27.77 21.40 -9.84
N THR A 243 26.58 21.64 -9.27
CA THR A 243 26.35 21.68 -7.82
C THR A 243 25.02 21.10 -7.37
N LEU A 244 24.01 20.98 -8.24
CA LEU A 244 22.71 20.40 -7.88
C LEU A 244 22.79 18.87 -7.81
N PRO A 245 22.62 18.24 -6.64
CA PRO A 245 22.59 16.78 -6.51
C PRO A 245 21.32 16.19 -7.13
N ILE A 246 21.48 15.04 -7.79
CA ILE A 246 20.35 14.22 -8.25
C ILE A 246 20.07 13.12 -7.23
N ALA A 247 18.82 13.00 -6.81
CA ALA A 247 18.39 12.05 -5.80
C ALA A 247 17.33 11.08 -6.36
N GLY A 248 17.21 9.90 -5.75
CA GLY A 248 16.13 8.95 -6.06
C GLY A 248 16.39 7.54 -5.57
N GLY A 249 15.47 6.65 -5.91
CA GLY A 249 15.58 5.22 -5.61
C GLY A 249 14.58 4.68 -4.59
N GLU A 250 13.47 5.38 -4.35
CA GLU A 250 12.37 4.88 -3.50
C GLU A 250 11.77 3.58 -4.05
N ASP A 251 11.65 3.51 -5.38
CA ASP A 251 11.03 2.42 -6.15
C ASP A 251 12.03 1.40 -6.73
N ASN A 252 13.32 1.50 -6.36
CA ASN A 252 14.36 0.53 -6.74
C ASN A 252 14.52 -0.53 -5.64
N HIS A 253 14.72 -1.79 -6.02
CA HIS A 253 14.67 -2.91 -5.10
C HIS A 253 15.98 -3.72 -5.08
N GLY A 254 16.37 -4.17 -3.90
CA GLY A 254 17.48 -5.09 -3.73
C GLY A 254 18.87 -4.44 -3.74
N LEU A 255 19.78 -4.98 -2.93
CA LEU A 255 21.17 -4.51 -2.81
C LEU A 255 21.90 -4.43 -4.16
N HIS A 256 21.59 -5.32 -5.11
CA HIS A 256 22.25 -5.39 -6.41
C HIS A 256 21.86 -4.23 -7.33
N GLU A 257 20.60 -3.77 -7.28
CA GLU A 257 20.18 -2.62 -8.09
C GLU A 257 20.80 -1.33 -7.55
N PHE A 258 20.83 -1.14 -6.23
CA PHE A 258 21.53 0.00 -5.63
C PHE A 258 23.03 -0.01 -5.95
N LYS A 259 23.67 -1.19 -5.94
CA LYS A 259 25.06 -1.30 -6.40
C LYS A 259 25.22 -0.82 -7.85
N LEU A 260 24.30 -1.20 -8.74
CA LEU A 260 24.31 -0.78 -10.14
C LEU A 260 24.11 0.73 -10.28
N LEU A 261 23.17 1.32 -9.54
CA LEU A 261 22.92 2.77 -9.52
C LEU A 261 24.17 3.56 -9.09
N ILE A 262 24.88 3.07 -8.07
CA ILE A 262 26.15 3.64 -7.60
C ILE A 262 27.23 3.52 -8.68
N GLU A 263 27.46 2.31 -9.22
CA GLU A 263 28.50 2.05 -10.22
C GLU A 263 28.29 2.85 -11.52
N ARG A 264 27.03 3.13 -11.88
CA ARG A 264 26.67 3.96 -13.04
C ARG A 264 26.69 5.45 -12.75
N GLY A 265 26.75 5.88 -11.49
CA GLY A 265 26.71 7.29 -11.11
C GLY A 265 25.35 7.94 -11.43
N CYS A 266 24.25 7.22 -11.19
CA CYS A 266 22.90 7.71 -11.46
C CYS A 266 22.49 8.83 -10.48
N TYR A 267 22.88 8.70 -9.21
CA TYR A 267 22.44 9.55 -8.11
C TYR A 267 23.61 10.00 -7.24
N ASP A 268 23.49 11.19 -6.66
CA ASP A 268 24.33 11.72 -5.59
C ASP A 268 23.80 11.32 -4.21
N ILE A 269 22.48 11.15 -4.11
CA ILE A 269 21.76 10.81 -2.88
C ILE A 269 20.83 9.63 -3.18
N LEU A 270 21.02 8.51 -2.51
CA LEU A 270 20.11 7.36 -2.63
C LEU A 270 18.95 7.50 -1.64
N GLN A 271 17.73 7.19 -2.09
CA GLN A 271 16.52 7.33 -1.29
C GLN A 271 15.70 6.03 -1.15
N PRO A 272 16.32 4.86 -0.90
CA PRO A 272 15.55 3.64 -0.61
C PRO A 272 14.63 3.82 0.58
N ASP A 273 13.53 3.06 0.63
CA ASP A 273 12.65 2.94 1.78
C ASP A 273 12.83 1.58 2.47
N ALA A 274 12.91 1.59 3.80
CA ALA A 274 13.05 0.40 4.62
C ALA A 274 11.92 -0.63 4.48
N LEU A 275 10.74 -0.21 4.03
CA LEU A 275 9.59 -1.08 3.89
C LEU A 275 9.28 -1.44 2.43
N LEU A 276 9.76 -0.63 1.48
CA LEU A 276 9.47 -0.79 0.04
C LEU A 276 10.64 -1.40 -0.74
N SER A 277 11.89 -1.05 -0.42
CA SER A 277 13.04 -1.31 -1.31
C SER A 277 13.89 -2.56 -0.98
N GLU A 278 14.13 -2.86 0.30
CA GLU A 278 15.06 -3.96 0.68
C GLU A 278 14.79 -4.54 2.07
N GLY A 279 14.26 -3.75 3.00
CA GLY A 279 14.19 -4.10 4.41
C GLY A 279 15.15 -3.26 5.23
N VAL A 280 14.72 -2.91 6.43
CA VAL A 280 15.41 -1.94 7.31
C VAL A 280 16.84 -2.34 7.68
N GLY A 281 17.11 -3.63 7.87
CA GLY A 281 18.45 -4.13 8.20
C GLY A 281 19.34 -4.16 6.97
N GLN A 282 18.77 -4.54 5.83
CA GLN A 282 19.50 -4.60 4.56
C GLN A 282 19.84 -3.22 4.01
N MET A 283 19.02 -2.21 4.27
CA MET A 283 19.35 -0.82 3.94
C MET A 283 20.66 -0.34 4.57
N ARG A 284 21.11 -0.89 5.70
CA ARG A 284 22.44 -0.58 6.24
C ARG A 284 23.56 -0.98 5.28
N LYS A 285 23.37 -2.05 4.51
CA LYS A 285 24.33 -2.49 3.49
C LYS A 285 24.32 -1.51 2.31
N VAL A 286 23.14 -1.03 1.90
CA VAL A 286 23.03 0.03 0.89
C VAL A 286 23.71 1.31 1.36
N ALA A 287 23.47 1.73 2.61
CA ALA A 287 24.12 2.88 3.22
C ALA A 287 25.64 2.74 3.29
N ALA A 288 26.16 1.56 3.62
CA ALA A 288 27.60 1.29 3.61
C ALA A 288 28.22 1.34 2.21
N LEU A 289 27.51 0.85 1.17
CA LEU A 289 27.96 0.99 -0.22
C LEU A 289 27.98 2.44 -0.68
N ALA A 290 26.96 3.23 -0.30
CA ALA A 290 26.88 4.65 -0.57
C ALA A 290 28.02 5.40 0.14
N GLU A 291 28.24 5.14 1.43
CA GLU A 291 29.32 5.73 2.22
C GLU A 291 30.70 5.44 1.61
N ALA A 292 30.96 4.19 1.22
CA ALA A 292 32.20 3.81 0.55
C ALA A 292 32.41 4.51 -0.81
N SER A 293 31.32 5.00 -1.40
CA SER A 293 31.32 5.72 -2.69
C SER A 293 31.24 7.25 -2.52
N GLY A 294 31.25 7.75 -1.27
CA GLY A 294 31.13 9.17 -0.97
C GLY A 294 29.73 9.76 -1.23
N LEU A 295 28.70 8.93 -1.22
CA LEU A 295 27.31 9.31 -1.48
C LEU A 295 26.50 9.38 -0.18
N GLU A 296 25.46 10.21 -0.20
CA GLU A 296 24.49 10.34 0.88
C GLU A 296 23.34 9.35 0.73
N VAL A 297 22.67 9.04 1.85
CA VAL A 297 21.40 8.31 1.87
C VAL A 297 20.36 9.15 2.61
N ALA A 298 19.21 9.39 2.00
CA ALA A 298 18.09 10.08 2.63
C ALA A 298 16.82 9.25 2.37
N PRO A 299 16.47 8.31 3.28
CA PRO A 299 15.41 7.35 3.00
C PRO A 299 14.09 8.02 2.67
N HIS A 300 13.42 7.48 1.64
CA HIS A 300 11.98 7.71 1.46
C HIS A 300 11.23 7.10 2.64
N THR A 301 10.18 7.77 3.11
CA THR A 301 9.36 7.34 4.25
C THR A 301 7.86 7.62 4.06
N TRP A 302 7.42 7.99 2.86
CA TRP A 302 6.00 8.28 2.63
C TRP A 302 5.16 7.03 2.91
N GLY A 303 4.20 7.14 3.83
CA GLY A 303 3.37 6.03 4.25
C GLY A 303 2.88 6.20 5.69
N ASN A 304 3.23 5.27 6.56
CA ASN A 304 2.70 5.19 7.92
C ASN A 304 3.78 5.45 8.99
N GLY A 305 3.35 5.78 10.22
CA GLY A 305 4.26 6.09 11.33
C GLY A 305 5.20 4.94 11.73
N ILE A 306 4.81 3.67 11.51
CA ILE A 306 5.67 2.51 11.76
C ILE A 306 6.85 2.52 10.78
N GLY A 307 6.61 2.78 9.50
CA GLY A 307 7.64 2.93 8.47
C GLY A 307 8.57 4.11 8.70
N LEU A 308 8.01 5.26 9.07
CA LEU A 308 8.82 6.42 9.46
C LEU A 308 9.74 6.08 10.64
N THR A 309 9.24 5.34 11.64
CA THR A 309 10.05 4.92 12.80
C THR A 309 11.19 3.98 12.39
N ALA A 310 10.94 3.04 11.48
CA ALA A 310 11.97 2.14 10.97
C ALA A 310 13.11 2.92 10.27
N ASN A 311 12.74 3.83 9.37
CA ASN A 311 13.68 4.68 8.65
C ASN A 311 14.40 5.68 9.57
N LEU A 312 13.74 6.19 10.62
CA LEU A 312 14.37 7.03 11.66
C LEU A 312 15.47 6.27 12.41
N HIS A 313 15.21 5.02 12.81
CA HIS A 313 16.21 4.18 13.49
C HIS A 313 17.41 3.88 12.58
N LEU A 314 17.16 3.65 11.28
CA LEU A 314 18.22 3.51 10.29
C LEU A 314 19.04 4.80 10.16
N ALA A 315 18.38 5.94 9.92
CA ALA A 315 19.01 7.24 9.73
C ALA A 315 19.87 7.65 10.94
N ALA A 316 19.44 7.29 12.15
CA ALA A 316 20.18 7.53 13.38
C ALA A 316 21.38 6.58 13.58
N ALA A 317 21.41 5.45 12.89
CA ALA A 317 22.48 4.46 12.96
C ALA A 317 23.57 4.64 11.90
N ILE A 318 23.37 5.48 10.88
CA ILE A 318 24.30 5.68 9.77
C ILE A 318 24.90 7.11 9.75
N THR A 319 26.11 7.21 9.23
CA THR A 319 26.92 8.45 9.22
C THR A 319 26.53 9.38 8.06
N ASN A 320 26.13 8.82 6.91
CA ASN A 320 25.89 9.51 5.65
C ASN A 320 24.41 9.85 5.39
N CYS A 321 23.60 10.01 6.45
CA CYS A 321 22.20 10.44 6.35
C CYS A 321 22.04 11.89 6.83
N PRO A 322 21.90 12.88 5.93
CA PRO A 322 21.77 14.28 6.33
C PRO A 322 20.38 14.60 6.85
N PHE A 323 19.33 14.03 6.25
CA PHE A 323 17.95 14.30 6.59
C PHE A 323 17.09 13.04 6.68
N LEU A 324 16.02 13.12 7.45
CA LEU A 324 14.90 12.18 7.46
C LEU A 324 13.71 12.82 6.74
N GLU A 325 13.08 12.10 5.84
CA GLU A 325 11.81 12.51 5.27
C GLU A 325 10.72 12.51 6.36
N PHE A 326 9.96 13.58 6.49
CA PHE A 326 8.85 13.67 7.44
C PHE A 326 7.56 14.11 6.73
N PRO A 327 6.70 13.14 6.32
CA PRO A 327 5.45 13.44 5.63
C PRO A 327 4.49 14.28 6.48
N HIS A 328 4.21 15.50 6.04
CA HIS A 328 3.33 16.46 6.72
C HIS A 328 2.92 17.58 5.77
N ASP A 329 1.63 17.71 5.44
CA ASP A 329 1.17 18.69 4.45
C ASP A 329 -0.19 19.35 4.75
N PRO A 330 -0.44 19.89 5.97
CA PRO A 330 -1.68 20.62 6.21
C PRO A 330 -1.72 21.90 5.36
N PRO A 331 -2.92 22.35 4.92
CA PRO A 331 -4.24 21.93 5.40
C PRO A 331 -4.82 20.67 4.75
N SER A 332 -4.05 19.91 3.95
CA SER A 332 -4.52 18.61 3.47
C SER A 332 -4.79 17.64 4.63
N GLY A 333 -5.53 16.57 4.34
CA GLY A 333 -5.78 15.46 5.26
C GLY A 333 -4.52 14.73 5.70
N TRP A 334 -3.38 14.94 5.05
CA TRP A 334 -2.12 14.28 5.38
C TRP A 334 -1.32 15.06 6.44
N THR A 335 -1.64 14.83 7.70
CA THR A 335 -0.93 15.42 8.85
C THR A 335 -0.03 14.41 9.56
N ALA A 336 0.86 14.87 10.43
CA ALA A 336 1.69 13.97 11.25
C ALA A 336 0.81 13.11 12.17
N ALA A 337 -0.28 13.68 12.68
CA ALA A 337 -1.28 12.95 13.47
C ALA A 337 -1.95 11.86 12.63
N ALA A 338 -2.37 12.16 11.38
CA ALA A 338 -2.99 11.19 10.49
C ALA A 338 -2.03 10.03 10.12
N ARG A 339 -0.74 10.33 9.89
CA ARG A 339 0.31 9.35 9.64
C ARG A 339 0.60 8.47 10.86
N ASP A 340 0.52 9.03 12.06
CA ASP A 340 0.93 8.37 13.32
C ASP A 340 -0.22 7.76 14.11
N GLN A 341 -1.43 7.68 13.55
CA GLN A 341 -2.64 7.17 14.23
C GLN A 341 -2.46 5.80 14.92
N MET A 342 -1.51 4.98 14.43
CA MET A 342 -1.20 3.66 14.97
C MET A 342 -0.11 3.65 16.04
N LEU A 343 0.59 4.76 16.27
CA LEU A 343 1.68 4.88 17.23
C LEU A 343 1.14 5.24 18.62
N LEU A 344 1.73 4.66 19.68
CA LEU A 344 1.37 5.04 21.06
C LEU A 344 1.75 6.49 21.36
N GLU A 345 2.91 6.91 20.86
CA GLU A 345 3.44 8.25 20.98
C GLU A 345 3.73 8.74 19.56
N PRO A 346 2.99 9.75 19.07
CA PRO A 346 3.26 10.35 17.77
C PRO A 346 4.68 10.91 17.70
N LEU A 347 5.24 10.87 16.50
CA LEU A 347 6.53 11.49 16.22
C LEU A 347 6.33 12.97 15.91
N GLY A 348 7.24 13.79 16.42
CA GLY A 348 7.29 15.22 16.16
C GLY A 348 8.72 15.70 15.98
N ILE A 349 8.86 16.96 15.56
CA ILE A 349 10.13 17.65 15.52
C ILE A 349 10.34 18.46 16.81
N ASP A 350 11.59 18.58 17.24
CA ASP A 350 12.02 19.51 18.28
C ASP A 350 12.33 20.91 17.71
N GLU A 351 12.77 21.84 18.58
CA GLU A 351 13.09 23.23 18.20
C GLU A 351 14.24 23.35 17.17
N ASP A 352 15.10 22.35 17.12
CA ASP A 352 16.20 22.24 16.15
C ASP A 352 15.72 21.64 14.81
N GLY A 353 14.42 21.29 14.70
CA GLY A 353 13.85 20.63 13.52
C GLY A 353 14.22 19.15 13.43
N CYS A 354 14.57 18.51 14.55
CA CYS A 354 15.00 17.11 14.60
C CYS A 354 13.90 16.20 15.15
N VAL A 355 13.80 14.99 14.60
CA VAL A 355 12.98 13.91 15.15
C VAL A 355 13.85 13.04 16.07
N ARG A 356 13.41 12.84 17.31
CA ARG A 356 14.11 12.03 18.31
C ARG A 356 13.80 10.54 18.13
N VAL A 357 14.83 9.70 18.17
CA VAL A 357 14.69 8.24 18.16
C VAL A 357 14.05 7.79 19.48
N PRO A 358 12.97 6.98 19.46
CA PRO A 358 12.39 6.42 20.68
C PRO A 358 13.40 5.61 21.51
N ASP A 359 13.56 5.95 22.79
CA ASP A 359 14.46 5.23 23.71
C ASP A 359 13.73 4.05 24.37
N ARG A 360 13.29 3.11 23.54
CA ARG A 360 12.61 1.87 23.94
C ARG A 360 13.17 0.67 23.17
N PRO A 361 13.13 -0.56 23.74
CA PRO A 361 13.57 -1.75 23.02
C PRO A 361 12.84 -1.94 21.69
N GLY A 362 13.56 -2.46 20.68
CA GLY A 362 13.01 -2.60 19.33
C GLY A 362 13.00 -1.27 18.57
N PHE A 363 11.94 -1.04 17.79
CA PHE A 363 11.67 0.26 17.16
C PHE A 363 10.86 1.20 18.06
N GLY A 364 10.60 0.81 19.32
CA GLY A 364 9.71 1.57 20.21
C GLY A 364 8.22 1.51 19.83
N SER A 365 7.86 0.62 18.89
CA SER A 365 6.50 0.43 18.39
C SER A 365 5.52 -0.06 19.47
N PRO A 366 4.22 0.31 19.39
CA PRO A 366 3.20 -0.02 20.38
C PRO A 366 2.84 -1.51 20.46
N ASN A 367 2.11 -1.89 21.51
CA ASN A 367 1.41 -3.18 21.59
C ASN A 367 0.14 -3.12 20.72
N SER A 368 -0.07 -4.10 19.84
CA SER A 368 -1.18 -4.15 18.89
C SER A 368 -2.59 -4.14 19.49
N ALA A 369 -2.71 -4.34 20.81
CA ALA A 369 -3.97 -4.23 21.54
C ALA A 369 -4.68 -2.87 21.35
N GLN A 370 -3.96 -1.81 20.99
CA GLN A 370 -4.52 -0.48 20.75
C GLN A 370 -5.07 -0.29 19.32
N LEU A 371 -4.78 -1.21 18.40
CA LEU A 371 -5.23 -1.15 17.00
C LEU A 371 -6.65 -1.75 16.79
N GLN A 372 -7.22 -2.33 17.85
CA GLN A 372 -8.54 -2.98 17.87
C GLN A 372 -9.74 -2.11 17.44
N PRO A 373 -9.80 -0.78 17.66
CA PRO A 373 -10.98 -0.01 17.24
C PRO A 373 -11.11 0.18 15.72
N PHE A 374 -10.02 -0.02 14.96
CA PHE A 374 -9.92 0.38 13.55
C PHE A 374 -9.69 -0.81 12.60
N ALA A 375 -9.76 -2.04 13.12
CA ALA A 375 -9.55 -3.26 12.34
C ALA A 375 -10.68 -3.44 11.32
N TRP A 376 -10.39 -3.10 10.08
CA TRP A 376 -11.19 -3.43 8.91
C TRP A 376 -10.28 -4.14 7.91
N GLY A 377 -10.26 -5.47 7.99
CA GLY A 377 -9.45 -6.27 7.09
C GLY A 377 -9.63 -7.76 7.29
N ILE A 378 -9.30 -8.53 6.25
CA ILE A 378 -9.09 -9.97 6.40
C ILE A 378 -7.94 -10.17 7.36
N GLU A 379 -8.20 -10.83 8.49
CA GLU A 379 -7.15 -11.47 9.26
C GLU A 379 -6.74 -12.74 8.52
N SER A 380 -5.50 -12.76 8.02
CA SER A 380 -4.84 -13.99 7.59
C SER A 380 -3.79 -14.34 8.64
N GLY A 381 -3.85 -15.57 9.17
CA GLY A 381 -2.98 -16.02 10.25
C GLY A 381 -2.59 -17.47 10.05
N LEU A 382 -1.29 -17.74 10.05
CA LEU A 382 -0.73 -19.09 10.06
C LEU A 382 0.04 -19.29 11.38
N GLY A 383 -0.23 -20.40 12.07
CA GLY A 383 0.43 -20.76 13.33
C GLY A 383 0.85 -22.23 13.36
N LEU A 384 1.86 -22.55 14.18
CA LEU A 384 2.49 -23.89 14.25
C LEU A 384 1.70 -24.96 15.02
N ARG A 385 0.46 -24.69 15.45
CA ARG A 385 -0.30 -25.69 16.23
C ARG A 385 -0.83 -26.79 15.33
N SER A 386 -0.01 -27.80 15.11
CA SER A 386 -0.50 -29.17 14.92
C SER A 386 -1.10 -29.65 16.24
N ASN A 387 -2.44 -29.65 16.33
CA ASN A 387 -3.22 -30.65 17.06
C ASN A 387 -4.69 -30.46 16.70
N PHE A 388 -5.27 -31.51 16.11
CA PHE A 388 -6.69 -31.81 16.23
C PHE A 388 -7.02 -31.83 17.73
N GLU A 389 -7.81 -30.88 18.22
CA GLU A 389 -8.83 -31.02 19.27
C GLU A 389 -9.21 -29.65 19.86
N ASP A 390 -10.51 -29.36 19.76
CA ASP A 390 -11.39 -28.52 20.57
C ASP A 390 -11.04 -27.03 20.84
N HIS A 391 -11.49 -26.16 19.94
CA HIS A 391 -12.14 -24.89 20.29
C HIS A 391 -13.36 -24.64 19.39
N PRO A 392 -14.47 -24.08 19.92
CA PRO A 392 -15.69 -23.82 19.15
C PRO A 392 -15.49 -22.64 18.17
N PRO A 393 -16.08 -22.68 16.95
CA PRO A 393 -15.81 -21.70 15.91
C PRO A 393 -16.66 -20.44 16.12
N GLY A 394 -16.09 -19.44 16.79
CA GLY A 394 -16.61 -18.07 16.77
C GLY A 394 -15.87 -17.25 15.72
N LEU A 395 -16.24 -17.41 14.45
CA LEU A 395 -15.80 -16.57 13.34
C LEU A 395 -16.68 -15.32 13.32
N ASN A 396 -16.10 -14.15 13.57
CA ASN A 396 -16.78 -12.87 13.38
C ASN A 396 -16.10 -12.10 12.23
N PRO A 397 -16.63 -12.15 11.00
CA PRO A 397 -16.17 -11.38 9.87
C PRO A 397 -17.12 -10.21 9.57
N HIS A 398 -16.78 -9.01 10.05
CA HIS A 398 -17.42 -7.78 9.57
C HIS A 398 -16.63 -7.18 8.40
N ARG A 399 -17.34 -7.01 7.27
CA ARG A 399 -16.99 -6.22 6.07
C ARG A 399 -15.85 -6.78 5.19
N GLN A 400 -16.23 -7.65 4.27
CA GLN A 400 -15.83 -7.48 2.87
C GLN A 400 -17.11 -7.50 2.06
N HIS A 401 -17.42 -6.40 1.36
CA HIS A 401 -18.76 -6.21 0.82
C HIS A 401 -19.10 -7.28 -0.24
N LEU A 402 -19.84 -8.29 0.25
CA LEU A 402 -20.69 -9.27 -0.41
C LEU A 402 -20.05 -10.29 -1.37
N HIS A 403 -18.81 -10.70 -1.10
CA HIS A 403 -18.30 -11.99 -1.60
C HIS A 403 -17.64 -12.78 -0.47
N CYS A 404 -18.44 -13.31 0.46
CA CYS A 404 -17.96 -14.34 1.38
C CYS A 404 -18.08 -15.71 0.71
N VAL A 405 -16.97 -16.25 0.20
CA VAL A 405 -16.92 -17.64 -0.27
C VAL A 405 -16.41 -18.51 0.87
N THR A 406 -17.33 -19.02 1.70
CA THR A 406 -16.99 -19.98 2.76
C THR A 406 -17.05 -21.41 2.22
N ARG A 407 -15.94 -22.15 2.33
CA ARG A 407 -15.95 -23.61 2.10
C ARG A 407 -16.46 -24.30 3.36
N ILE A 408 -17.58 -25.03 3.25
CA ILE A 408 -18.08 -25.85 4.35
C ILE A 408 -17.25 -27.15 4.43
N PRO A 409 -16.67 -27.50 5.58
CA PRO A 409 -16.01 -28.78 5.77
C PRO A 409 -16.99 -29.94 5.56
N GLN A 410 -16.54 -31.03 4.93
CA GLN A 410 -17.36 -32.18 4.52
C GLN A 410 -18.15 -32.90 5.64
N ARG A 411 -17.99 -32.54 6.91
CA ARG A 411 -18.55 -33.25 8.09
C ARG A 411 -19.31 -32.35 9.07
N ALA A 412 -19.83 -31.21 8.64
CA ALA A 412 -20.68 -30.38 9.48
C ALA A 412 -22.14 -30.90 9.46
N SER A 413 -22.68 -31.33 10.60
CA SER A 413 -24.11 -31.70 10.75
C SER A 413 -25.03 -30.47 10.83
N SER A 414 -24.47 -29.31 11.13
CA SER A 414 -25.11 -27.99 11.12
C SER A 414 -24.03 -26.93 10.95
N PHE A 415 -24.38 -25.75 10.43
CA PHE A 415 -23.54 -24.57 10.47
C PHE A 415 -24.42 -23.36 10.78
N GLU A 416 -23.90 -22.44 11.59
CA GLU A 416 -24.50 -21.13 11.80
C GLU A 416 -23.81 -20.12 10.90
N LEU A 417 -24.59 -19.25 10.27
CA LEU A 417 -24.09 -18.19 9.41
C LEU A 417 -24.60 -16.86 9.98
N GLU A 418 -23.68 -16.03 10.46
CA GLU A 418 -23.99 -14.68 10.94
C GLU A 418 -24.00 -13.72 9.73
N LEU A 419 -25.13 -13.05 9.48
CA LEU A 419 -25.25 -12.10 8.36
C LEU A 419 -24.71 -10.72 8.80
N PRO A 420 -23.99 -9.97 7.94
CA PRO A 420 -23.44 -8.68 8.32
C PRO A 420 -24.53 -7.62 8.53
N ALA A 421 -24.36 -6.75 9.53
CA ALA A 421 -25.20 -5.58 9.75
C ALA A 421 -25.08 -4.58 8.58
N VAL A 422 -26.21 -4.20 7.97
CA VAL A 422 -26.27 -3.33 6.78
C VAL A 422 -26.21 -1.85 7.18
N PRO A 423 -25.15 -1.07 6.84
CA PRO A 423 -25.10 0.35 7.18
C PRO A 423 -25.95 1.16 6.21
N ARG A 424 -27.02 1.80 6.73
CA ARG A 424 -27.90 2.76 6.03
C ARG A 424 -28.69 2.19 4.84
N ALA A 425 -29.51 1.17 5.08
CA ALA A 425 -30.71 1.01 4.26
C ALA A 425 -31.73 2.07 4.72
N GLY A 426 -32.07 3.02 3.83
CA GLY A 426 -33.24 3.88 4.04
C GLY A 426 -34.48 3.00 4.16
N LYS A 427 -34.95 2.77 5.40
CA LYS A 427 -36.17 2.07 5.83
C LYS A 427 -36.52 0.68 5.25
N HIS A 428 -36.04 0.22 4.09
CA HIS A 428 -36.37 -1.09 3.53
C HIS A 428 -35.25 -1.62 2.61
N GLY A 429 -34.52 -2.66 3.04
CA GLY A 429 -33.57 -3.42 2.22
C GLY A 429 -33.83 -4.93 2.33
N HIS A 430 -33.48 -5.72 1.32
CA HIS A 430 -33.66 -7.18 1.28
C HIS A 430 -32.33 -7.87 0.97
N LEU A 431 -32.01 -8.96 1.68
CA LEU A 431 -30.82 -9.79 1.42
C LEU A 431 -31.23 -11.11 0.74
N VAL A 432 -30.45 -11.61 -0.23
CA VAL A 432 -30.70 -12.90 -0.89
C VAL A 432 -29.48 -13.83 -0.70
N VAL A 433 -29.72 -15.06 -0.23
CA VAL A 433 -28.69 -16.09 -0.02
C VAL A 433 -28.86 -17.20 -1.05
N HIS A 434 -27.84 -17.43 -1.87
CA HIS A 434 -27.74 -18.50 -2.85
C HIS A 434 -26.85 -19.63 -2.31
N VAL A 435 -27.32 -20.87 -2.38
CA VAL A 435 -26.53 -22.05 -1.99
C VAL A 435 -26.32 -22.89 -3.26
N HIS A 436 -25.07 -23.04 -3.67
CA HIS A 436 -24.67 -23.78 -4.87
C HIS A 436 -24.04 -25.13 -4.52
N ARG A 437 -24.48 -26.19 -5.20
CA ARG A 437 -23.73 -27.46 -5.25
C ARG A 437 -22.87 -27.47 -6.51
N PRO A 438 -21.58 -27.84 -6.46
CA PRO A 438 -20.81 -28.01 -7.69
C PRO A 438 -21.29 -29.27 -8.43
N GLY A 439 -22.16 -29.08 -9.42
CA GLY A 439 -22.60 -30.13 -10.33
C GLY A 439 -21.55 -30.44 -11.39
N ARG A 440 -21.34 -31.73 -11.69
CA ARG A 440 -20.60 -32.18 -12.88
C ARG A 440 -21.14 -31.47 -14.12
N ARG A 441 -20.24 -31.00 -14.99
CA ARG A 441 -20.59 -30.64 -16.37
C ARG A 441 -20.92 -31.93 -17.14
N ALA A 442 -22.12 -32.47 -16.95
CA ALA A 442 -22.66 -33.53 -17.81
C ALA A 442 -23.25 -32.88 -19.08
N PRO A 443 -23.07 -33.48 -20.26
CA PRO A 443 -23.61 -32.93 -21.51
C PRO A 443 -25.13 -33.12 -21.55
N GLN A 444 -25.85 -32.00 -21.61
CA GLN A 444 -27.31 -31.81 -21.70
C GLN A 444 -28.15 -32.08 -20.42
N PRO A 445 -29.06 -31.15 -20.05
CA PRO A 445 -29.93 -31.31 -18.88
C PRO A 445 -31.10 -32.25 -19.20
N ALA A 446 -31.22 -33.35 -18.46
CA ALA A 446 -32.47 -34.07 -18.32
C ALA A 446 -33.34 -33.38 -17.25
N ALA A 447 -34.65 -33.32 -17.45
CA ALA A 447 -35.63 -32.52 -16.70
C ALA A 447 -35.83 -32.90 -15.21
N HIS A 448 -34.91 -33.64 -14.59
CA HIS A 448 -35.00 -34.08 -13.19
C HIS A 448 -34.04 -33.40 -12.21
N ASP A 449 -33.18 -32.48 -12.66
CA ASP A 449 -32.23 -31.76 -11.77
C ASP A 449 -32.73 -30.41 -11.23
N ALA A 450 -34.03 -30.13 -11.31
CA ALA A 450 -34.62 -28.88 -10.83
C ALA A 450 -34.60 -28.71 -9.28
N GLN A 451 -34.08 -29.68 -8.55
CA GLN A 451 -33.98 -29.64 -7.08
C GLN A 451 -32.58 -29.21 -6.59
N ALA A 452 -31.57 -29.10 -7.47
CA ALA A 452 -30.19 -28.83 -7.09
C ALA A 452 -29.85 -27.34 -6.92
N ASP A 453 -30.64 -26.43 -7.51
CA ASP A 453 -30.47 -24.98 -7.44
C ASP A 453 -31.69 -24.30 -6.79
N ARG A 454 -31.88 -24.49 -5.48
CA ARG A 454 -32.89 -23.73 -4.72
C ARG A 454 -32.25 -22.51 -4.06
N ALA A 455 -32.58 -21.33 -4.55
CA ALA A 455 -32.36 -20.08 -3.81
C ALA A 455 -33.34 -20.03 -2.62
N LEU A 456 -32.84 -19.77 -1.42
CA LEU A 456 -33.67 -19.59 -0.22
C LEU A 456 -33.82 -18.10 0.04
N LEU A 457 -35.05 -17.60 -0.07
CA LEU A 457 -35.36 -16.21 0.21
C LEU A 457 -35.61 -16.04 1.73
N MET A 458 -34.68 -15.41 2.45
CA MET A 458 -34.88 -15.02 3.84
C MET A 458 -35.26 -13.53 3.93
N ARG A 459 -36.29 -13.19 4.72
CA ARG A 459 -36.68 -11.80 4.99
C ARG A 459 -36.21 -11.36 6.37
N ALA A 460 -35.30 -10.39 6.40
CA ALA A 460 -35.00 -9.63 7.61
C ALA A 460 -35.79 -8.31 7.58
N THR A 461 -36.42 -7.95 8.70
CA THR A 461 -37.05 -6.62 8.87
C THR A 461 -36.42 -5.94 10.09
N VAL A 462 -35.97 -4.70 9.92
CA VAL A 462 -35.41 -3.88 11.02
C VAL A 462 -36.52 -2.97 11.54
N VAL A 463 -36.90 -3.15 12.81
CA VAL A 463 -37.88 -2.30 13.50
C VAL A 463 -37.21 -1.72 14.74
N ASP A 464 -37.18 -0.38 14.85
CA ASP A 464 -36.63 0.38 15.99
C ASP A 464 -35.20 -0.02 16.41
N GLY A 465 -34.32 -0.28 15.43
CA GLY A 465 -32.92 -0.60 15.69
C GLY A 465 -32.68 -2.00 16.27
N LYS A 466 -33.70 -2.86 16.30
CA LYS A 466 -33.55 -4.30 16.57
C LYS A 466 -33.81 -5.10 15.29
N GLU A 467 -32.88 -5.97 14.96
CA GLU A 467 -33.04 -6.91 13.85
C GLU A 467 -34.03 -8.01 14.25
N THR A 468 -35.02 -8.25 13.39
CA THR A 468 -35.87 -9.44 13.49
C THR A 468 -35.75 -10.22 12.20
N VAL A 469 -35.06 -11.37 12.28
CA VAL A 469 -34.98 -12.36 11.20
C VAL A 469 -36.21 -13.26 11.33
N SER A 470 -37.10 -13.21 10.34
CA SER A 470 -38.18 -14.19 10.26
C SER A 470 -37.75 -15.29 9.31
N PRO A 471 -37.49 -16.52 9.77
CA PRO A 471 -37.30 -17.64 8.86
C PRO A 471 -38.59 -17.83 8.04
N PRO A 472 -38.52 -18.28 6.77
CA PRO A 472 -39.71 -18.71 6.07
C PRO A 472 -40.39 -19.80 6.91
N GLN A 473 -41.67 -19.62 7.21
CA GLN A 473 -42.45 -20.71 7.80
C GLN A 473 -42.35 -21.91 6.86
N HIS A 474 -41.76 -23.01 7.35
CA HIS A 474 -41.53 -24.29 6.67
C HIS A 474 -40.35 -24.35 5.68
N ALA A 475 -39.11 -24.36 6.19
CA ALA A 475 -37.96 -24.84 5.44
C ALA A 475 -37.14 -25.83 6.28
N ASP A 476 -37.64 -27.04 6.47
CA ASP A 476 -36.80 -28.18 6.86
C ASP A 476 -35.95 -28.58 5.65
N LEU A 477 -34.64 -28.43 5.75
CA LEU A 477 -33.67 -28.88 4.76
C LEU A 477 -32.95 -30.12 5.30
N GLU A 478 -33.53 -31.30 5.07
CA GLU A 478 -32.78 -32.55 5.19
C GLU A 478 -31.84 -32.68 3.99
N VAL A 479 -30.53 -32.59 4.24
CA VAL A 479 -29.52 -32.98 3.25
C VAL A 479 -29.37 -34.50 3.31
N ALA A 480 -30.28 -35.21 2.66
CA ALA A 480 -30.18 -36.66 2.50
C ALA A 480 -29.12 -37.00 1.43
N GLY A 481 -28.13 -37.82 1.81
CA GLY A 481 -27.22 -38.51 0.89
C GLY A 481 -26.00 -37.69 0.46
N VAL A 482 -24.91 -37.77 1.23
CA VAL A 482 -23.59 -37.28 0.81
C VAL A 482 -22.79 -38.49 0.32
N ASP A 483 -22.51 -38.55 -0.98
CA ASP A 483 -21.44 -39.39 -1.54
C ASP A 483 -20.14 -38.55 -1.63
N ASP A 484 -19.02 -39.18 -1.26
CA ASP A 484 -17.77 -38.63 -0.70
C ASP A 484 -16.89 -37.66 -1.55
N ALA A 485 -17.39 -36.99 -2.60
CA ALA A 485 -16.46 -36.39 -3.58
C ALA A 485 -16.26 -34.86 -3.58
N HIS A 486 -17.24 -34.00 -3.23
CA HIS A 486 -17.12 -32.54 -3.49
C HIS A 486 -17.80 -31.62 -2.44
N PRO A 487 -17.18 -30.48 -2.02
CA PRO A 487 -17.78 -29.54 -1.06
C PRO A 487 -18.78 -28.56 -1.70
N ALA A 488 -19.84 -28.17 -0.98
CA ALA A 488 -20.83 -27.17 -1.41
C ALA A 488 -20.33 -25.72 -1.24
N LEU A 489 -20.87 -24.77 -2.01
CA LEU A 489 -20.52 -23.34 -2.03
C LEU A 489 -21.75 -22.49 -1.66
N ILE A 490 -21.57 -21.36 -0.95
CA ILE A 490 -22.64 -20.39 -0.66
C ILE A 490 -22.21 -19.03 -1.21
N GLU A 491 -23.14 -18.34 -1.87
CA GLU A 491 -22.98 -17.00 -2.43
C GLU A 491 -24.10 -16.10 -1.90
N ILE A 492 -23.82 -14.86 -1.52
CA ILE A 492 -24.81 -13.92 -0.97
C ILE A 492 -24.76 -12.65 -1.80
N VAL A 493 -25.90 -12.19 -2.32
CA VAL A 493 -25.98 -11.08 -3.29
C VAL A 493 -27.02 -10.06 -2.81
N ASP A 494 -26.72 -8.75 -2.95
CA ASP A 494 -27.68 -7.67 -2.72
C ASP A 494 -28.62 -7.55 -3.93
N ARG A 495 -29.93 -7.42 -3.68
CA ARG A 495 -30.92 -7.35 -4.77
C ARG A 495 -30.86 -6.04 -5.56
N ALA A 496 -30.20 -5.00 -5.05
CA ALA A 496 -29.97 -3.76 -5.80
C ALA A 496 -29.15 -3.98 -7.09
N ASP A 497 -28.36 -5.05 -7.17
CA ASP A 497 -27.57 -5.43 -8.36
C ASP A 497 -28.30 -6.38 -9.32
N VAL A 498 -29.51 -6.85 -8.97
CA VAL A 498 -30.25 -7.85 -9.77
C VAL A 498 -31.25 -7.19 -10.73
N ASP A 499 -31.73 -5.98 -10.44
CA ASP A 499 -32.77 -5.32 -11.24
C ASP A 499 -32.24 -4.58 -12.50
N GLY A 500 -30.95 -4.74 -12.84
CA GLY A 500 -30.36 -4.28 -14.11
C GLY A 500 -30.74 -5.12 -15.34
N HIS A 501 -31.41 -6.27 -15.14
CA HIS A 501 -31.83 -7.17 -16.20
C HIS A 501 -33.34 -7.43 -16.19
N GLY A 502 -34.07 -6.44 -16.70
CA GLY A 502 -35.26 -6.59 -17.55
C GLY A 502 -36.38 -7.52 -17.08
N GLU A 503 -37.50 -6.91 -16.71
CA GLU A 503 -38.81 -7.47 -17.04
C GLU A 503 -39.69 -6.44 -17.79
N PRO A 504 -40.52 -6.90 -18.74
CA PRO A 504 -41.23 -6.05 -19.69
C PRO A 504 -42.55 -5.56 -19.08
N CYS A 505 -42.84 -4.26 -19.21
CA CYS A 505 -44.20 -3.78 -18.93
C CYS A 505 -44.70 -2.82 -20.02
N ALA A 506 -45.95 -3.07 -20.40
CA ALA A 506 -46.64 -2.58 -21.58
C ALA A 506 -47.31 -1.21 -21.37
N THR A 507 -47.32 -0.43 -22.47
CA THR A 507 -48.36 0.52 -22.93
C THR A 507 -48.96 1.54 -21.94
N ALA A 508 -48.77 2.85 -22.21
CA ALA A 508 -49.85 3.74 -22.70
C ALA A 508 -49.38 5.21 -22.93
N SER A 509 -49.49 5.64 -24.21
CA SER A 509 -49.93 6.95 -24.74
C SER A 509 -49.48 8.30 -24.14
N GLY A 510 -48.90 9.16 -25.01
CA GLY A 510 -48.93 10.63 -24.86
C GLY A 510 -47.99 11.39 -25.82
N SER A 511 -48.56 11.92 -26.90
CA SER A 511 -47.98 12.79 -27.96
C SER A 511 -47.19 14.01 -27.44
N SER A 512 -46.16 14.58 -28.09
CA SER A 512 -46.17 15.23 -29.41
C SER A 512 -44.80 15.87 -29.76
N SER A 513 -44.56 16.04 -31.08
CA SER A 513 -43.64 16.96 -31.79
C SER A 513 -42.11 16.80 -31.73
N SER A 514 -41.56 16.23 -32.83
CA SER A 514 -40.27 16.55 -33.50
C SER A 514 -40.38 17.85 -34.34
N PRO A 515 -39.35 18.40 -35.04
CA PRO A 515 -38.03 17.85 -35.49
C PRO A 515 -36.83 18.82 -35.19
N ALA A 516 -35.54 18.65 -35.51
CA ALA A 516 -34.65 17.78 -36.28
C ALA A 516 -33.25 17.80 -35.55
N ASP A 517 -32.38 16.80 -35.57
CA ASP A 517 -31.36 16.57 -36.62
C ASP A 517 -30.62 15.23 -36.38
N GLN A 518 -30.12 14.65 -37.47
CA GLN A 518 -29.68 13.25 -37.64
C GLN A 518 -28.38 12.82 -36.90
N PRO A 519 -28.23 11.53 -36.55
CA PRO A 519 -26.96 10.90 -36.18
C PRO A 519 -26.30 10.15 -37.36
N TYR A 520 -24.96 10.20 -37.47
CA TYR A 520 -24.20 9.40 -38.42
C TYR A 520 -23.85 8.01 -37.86
N SER A 521 -23.94 7.01 -38.75
CA SER A 521 -23.96 5.58 -38.51
C SER A 521 -22.59 4.91 -38.33
N ARG A 522 -22.59 3.83 -37.53
CA ARG A 522 -21.57 2.78 -37.46
C ARG A 522 -21.39 2.06 -38.81
N GLN A 523 -20.13 1.77 -39.18
CA GLN A 523 -19.82 0.66 -40.08
C GLN A 523 -18.92 -0.36 -39.37
N ALA A 524 -19.34 -1.62 -39.44
CA ALA A 524 -18.66 -2.80 -38.96
C ALA A 524 -17.64 -3.30 -39.99
N PHE A 525 -16.52 -3.87 -39.53
CA PHE A 525 -15.69 -4.75 -40.35
C PHE A 525 -15.49 -6.10 -39.66
N SER A 526 -15.84 -7.15 -40.40
CA SER A 526 -15.71 -8.55 -40.01
C SER A 526 -14.27 -9.05 -40.22
N LYS A 527 -13.75 -9.80 -39.25
CA LYS A 527 -12.47 -10.53 -39.39
C LYS A 527 -12.73 -11.91 -39.99
N LYS A 528 -12.27 -12.13 -41.23
CA LYS A 528 -12.00 -13.47 -41.78
C LYS A 528 -10.67 -13.96 -41.23
N MET A 529 -10.67 -15.15 -40.60
CA MET A 529 -9.46 -15.89 -40.26
C MET A 529 -8.69 -16.32 -41.51
N ARG A 530 -7.36 -16.17 -41.51
CA ARG A 530 -6.45 -17.03 -42.27
C ARG A 530 -5.31 -17.48 -41.36
N ARG A 531 -5.13 -18.81 -41.29
CA ARG A 531 -3.93 -19.48 -40.80
C ARG A 531 -2.76 -19.16 -41.74
N CYS A 532 -1.57 -18.93 -41.19
CA CYS A 532 -0.31 -19.06 -41.92
C CYS A 532 0.58 -20.09 -41.21
N GLN A 533 1.07 -21.03 -42.01
CA GLN A 533 1.99 -22.09 -41.66
C GLN A 533 3.41 -21.52 -41.52
N SER A 534 4.17 -22.10 -40.59
CA SER A 534 5.60 -21.89 -40.42
C SER A 534 6.40 -22.73 -41.43
N GLU A 535 7.24 -22.07 -42.24
CA GLU A 535 8.41 -22.68 -42.87
C GLU A 535 9.63 -21.83 -42.56
N GLY A 536 10.71 -22.48 -42.13
CA GLY A 536 11.91 -21.82 -41.62
C GLY A 536 12.90 -21.38 -42.70
N SER A 537 13.97 -20.71 -42.26
CA SER A 537 15.34 -20.98 -42.72
C SER A 537 16.39 -20.09 -42.04
N ARG A 538 17.45 -20.78 -41.59
CA ARG A 538 18.89 -20.44 -41.68
C ARG A 538 19.50 -19.34 -40.80
N VAL A 539 20.22 -19.87 -39.81
CA VAL A 539 21.60 -19.55 -39.40
C VAL A 539 22.50 -19.11 -40.57
N ASP A 540 23.18 -17.95 -40.45
CA ASP A 540 24.65 -17.87 -40.34
C ASP A 540 25.18 -16.44 -40.10
N ARG A 541 26.21 -16.38 -39.24
CA ARG A 541 27.16 -15.31 -38.87
C ARG A 541 26.75 -14.21 -37.89
#